data_AF-A0A7W7VT15-F1
#
_entry.id   AF-A0A7W7VT15-F1
#
_cell.length_a   1.000
_cell.length_b   1.000
_cell.length_c   1.000
_cell.angle_alpha   90.00
_cell.angle_beta   90.00
_cell.angle_gamma   90.00
#
_symmetry.space_group_name_H-M   'P 1'
#
loop_
_entity.id
_entity.type
_entity.pdbx_description
1 polymer ?
#
loop_
_entity_poly.entity_id
_entity_poly.type
_entity_poly.pdbx_seq_one_letter_code
_entity_poly.pdbx_strand_id
1 'polypeptide(L)'
;MTTAPSDATTCRYPSCEEPPGEPSGPGRPPVYCDDPGHNAVTAFRERKRLEAQARGEAAPQQPDDLERPVTMSQVRGAELLRGAEQLAERVIAEMGRVAAELRTVVDPDAAAVEVTAAHAVAAEQVASAEARAVAAEQHASLASAAAATARAEREQADAVAETALVQAEQAEQRARAEAERAQQAEETLESERQAHYEEQERLAEQVTAAHDAAEQRAEAAVEQARAAVEQARAEAAAKVEEARTAQADAELRAERAEARADALAAEIDRVGGEHHAELERLAEQVASAEARAVAAEVAATARVERTEEQARAAVEQAQAEAAERVRTAHTERDATAAAAQETREQAAQQIGAADRRAERAEARADALAGEIERFRADAERERQALAAALGAQVKATAAQAEAAERRAERAEQQTDAAERERRALAEQADRLRTALAHAQQTGAGPLPIIEPDVDGEGGRGVLLTSGTLAGVATLIEPGQVVLTGGAIPERLSPVQAREIATALLATAAQAEAEPEPGVSAASKAPRSRRRSTAK
;
A
#
# COMPACT_ATOMS: atom_id res chain seq x y z
N MET A 1 52.64 31.90 -30.93
CA MET A 1 53.63 32.72 -31.65
C MET A 1 54.99 32.17 -31.32
N THR A 2 55.56 31.36 -32.22
CA THR A 2 56.81 30.63 -32.00
C THR A 2 57.89 31.33 -32.82
N THR A 3 58.78 32.03 -32.13
CA THR A 3 59.94 32.73 -32.70
C THR A 3 61.03 31.70 -33.03
N ALA A 4 61.40 31.58 -34.30
CA ALA A 4 62.57 30.81 -34.74
C ALA A 4 63.84 31.69 -34.68
N PRO A 5 65.00 31.14 -34.26
CA PRO A 5 66.25 31.89 -34.22
C PRO A 5 66.83 32.04 -35.65
N SER A 6 67.14 33.27 -36.04
CA SER A 6 67.81 33.61 -37.29
C SER A 6 69.33 33.46 -37.12
N ASP A 7 69.89 32.35 -37.59
CA ASP A 7 71.33 32.24 -37.84
C ASP A 7 71.72 33.28 -38.89
N ALA A 8 72.51 34.27 -38.47
CA ALA A 8 73.03 35.34 -39.31
C ALA A 8 73.85 34.74 -40.47
N THR A 9 73.24 34.68 -41.64
CA THR A 9 73.87 34.16 -42.84
C THR A 9 74.67 35.30 -43.46
N THR A 10 76.00 35.31 -43.35
CA THR A 10 76.85 36.29 -44.03
C THR A 10 76.90 36.03 -45.55
N CYS A 11 77.28 37.05 -46.34
CA CYS A 11 77.43 36.95 -47.79
C CYS A 11 78.32 35.76 -48.18
N ARG A 12 77.88 34.94 -49.15
CA ARG A 12 78.62 33.73 -49.57
C ARG A 12 79.83 33.99 -50.48
N TYR A 13 80.24 35.24 -50.65
CA TYR A 13 81.44 35.61 -51.41
C TYR A 13 82.71 35.37 -50.55
N PRO A 14 83.77 34.72 -51.08
CA PRO A 14 84.99 34.48 -50.30
C PRO A 14 85.56 35.81 -49.77
N SER A 15 85.86 35.89 -48.47
CA SER A 15 86.37 37.10 -47.77
C SER A 15 85.39 38.27 -47.54
N CYS A 16 84.08 38.10 -47.78
CA CYS A 16 83.07 39.11 -47.46
C CYS A 16 82.28 38.74 -46.19
N GLU A 17 82.23 39.63 -45.21
CA GLU A 17 81.45 39.45 -43.97
C GLU A 17 80.16 40.28 -43.93
N GLU A 18 79.84 40.99 -45.02
CA GLU A 18 78.62 41.80 -45.09
C GLU A 18 77.35 40.94 -45.12
N PRO A 19 76.24 41.42 -44.54
CA PRO A 19 74.96 40.72 -44.62
C PRO A 19 74.43 40.67 -46.07
N PRO A 20 73.72 39.61 -46.47
CA PRO A 20 73.04 39.52 -47.76
C PRO A 20 72.03 40.66 -47.93
N GLY A 21 71.77 41.07 -49.18
CA GLY A 21 70.87 42.17 -49.50
C GLY A 21 69.43 41.94 -49.02
N GLU A 22 68.63 43.00 -48.90
CA GLU A 22 67.26 42.87 -48.42
C GLU A 22 66.36 42.10 -49.42
N PRO A 23 65.49 41.18 -48.96
CA PRO A 23 64.60 40.44 -49.84
C PRO A 23 63.54 41.37 -50.45
N SER A 24 63.65 41.64 -51.74
CA SER A 24 62.76 42.57 -52.49
C SER A 24 61.36 42.00 -52.83
N GLY A 25 60.99 40.81 -52.34
CA GLY A 25 59.65 40.22 -52.58
C GLY A 25 59.47 38.78 -52.08
N PRO A 26 58.29 38.17 -52.28
CA PRO A 26 58.00 36.79 -51.90
C PRO A 26 58.78 35.82 -52.81
N GLY A 27 60.00 35.50 -52.40
CA GLY A 27 60.94 34.63 -53.08
C GLY A 27 62.05 34.16 -52.14
N ARG A 28 62.92 33.26 -52.63
CA ARG A 28 64.07 32.77 -51.85
C ARG A 28 65.00 33.95 -51.51
N PRO A 29 65.39 34.16 -50.23
CA PRO A 29 66.25 35.28 -49.84
C PRO A 29 67.56 35.31 -50.65
N PRO A 30 68.07 36.50 -51.02
CA PRO A 30 69.34 36.61 -51.73
C PRO A 30 70.48 36.10 -50.85
N VAL A 31 71.46 35.44 -51.49
CA VAL A 31 72.58 34.76 -50.81
C VAL A 31 73.87 35.60 -50.82
N TYR A 32 73.86 36.74 -51.51
CA TYR A 32 74.97 37.68 -51.63
C TYR A 32 74.52 39.09 -51.21
N CYS A 33 75.45 39.96 -50.82
CA CYS A 33 75.17 41.37 -50.49
C CYS A 33 74.90 42.21 -51.77
N ASP A 34 74.52 43.47 -51.59
CA ASP A 34 74.17 44.37 -52.71
C ASP A 34 75.37 44.91 -53.51
N ASP A 35 76.59 44.43 -53.25
CA ASP A 35 77.77 44.74 -54.07
C ASP A 35 77.62 44.04 -55.45
N PRO A 36 77.59 44.79 -56.58
CA PRO A 36 77.48 44.20 -57.92
C PRO A 36 78.64 43.24 -58.27
N GLY A 37 79.78 43.35 -57.58
CA GLY A 37 80.91 42.44 -57.67
C GLY A 37 80.71 41.10 -56.95
N HIS A 38 79.73 40.97 -56.05
CA HIS A 38 79.47 39.77 -55.25
C HIS A 38 78.29 38.97 -55.80
N ASN A 39 78.57 38.15 -56.81
CA ASN A 39 77.60 37.23 -57.39
C ASN A 39 78.20 35.83 -57.55
N ALA A 40 77.38 34.85 -57.95
CA ALA A 40 77.82 33.46 -58.04
C ALA A 40 79.00 33.24 -59.00
N VAL A 41 79.07 34.01 -60.09
CA VAL A 41 80.11 33.87 -61.13
C VAL A 41 81.44 34.43 -60.64
N THR A 42 81.42 35.63 -60.04
CA THR A 42 82.62 36.25 -59.47
C THR A 42 83.12 35.49 -58.25
N ALA A 43 82.22 35.00 -57.39
CA ALA A 43 82.57 34.16 -56.25
C ALA A 43 83.25 32.85 -56.68
N PHE A 44 82.81 32.24 -57.79
CA PHE A 44 83.47 31.05 -58.34
C PHE A 44 84.86 31.37 -58.91
N ARG A 45 85.01 32.46 -59.65
CA ARG A 45 86.31 32.91 -60.18
C ARG A 45 87.29 33.23 -59.05
N GLU A 46 86.82 33.87 -57.99
CA GLU A 46 87.64 34.21 -56.83
C GLU A 46 88.02 32.96 -56.02
N ARG A 47 87.11 32.00 -55.84
CA ARG A 47 87.48 30.68 -55.28
C ARG A 47 88.52 29.96 -56.13
N LYS A 48 88.43 30.03 -57.47
CA LYS A 48 89.43 29.45 -58.37
C LYS A 48 90.76 30.18 -58.31
N ARG A 49 90.76 31.51 -58.16
CA ARG A 49 91.96 32.32 -57.95
C ARG A 49 92.65 31.98 -56.62
N LEU A 50 91.89 31.87 -55.54
CA LEU A 50 92.38 31.49 -54.21
C LEU A 50 92.85 30.03 -54.18
N GLU A 51 92.15 29.11 -54.84
CA GLU A 51 92.60 27.72 -55.03
C GLU A 51 93.89 27.61 -55.85
N ALA A 52 94.09 28.48 -56.85
CA ALA A 52 95.32 28.53 -57.65
C ALA A 52 96.47 29.15 -56.84
N GLN A 53 96.21 30.18 -56.03
CA GLN A 53 97.19 30.74 -55.09
C GLN A 53 97.57 29.76 -53.98
N ALA A 54 96.60 29.01 -53.43
CA ALA A 54 96.86 27.98 -52.41
C ALA A 54 97.66 26.78 -52.96
N ARG A 55 97.62 26.56 -54.28
CA ARG A 55 98.43 25.53 -54.98
C ARG A 55 99.78 26.04 -55.50
N GLY A 56 100.10 27.33 -55.33
CA GLY A 56 101.39 27.89 -55.77
C GLY A 56 101.55 27.98 -57.30
N GLU A 57 100.46 27.93 -58.06
CA GLU A 57 100.49 27.97 -59.53
C GLU A 57 100.40 29.42 -60.03
N ALA A 58 101.52 29.93 -60.56
CA ALA A 58 101.58 31.23 -61.23
C ALA A 58 100.77 31.21 -62.53
N ALA A 59 100.04 32.31 -62.78
CA ALA A 59 99.17 32.51 -63.94
C ALA A 59 99.84 32.18 -65.29
N PRO A 60 99.15 31.55 -66.25
CA PRO A 60 99.72 31.29 -67.56
C PRO A 60 99.84 32.59 -68.36
N GLN A 61 101.09 32.97 -68.62
CA GLN A 61 101.48 34.02 -69.54
C GLN A 61 101.14 33.59 -70.98
N GLN A 62 100.54 34.51 -71.71
CA GLN A 62 100.32 34.47 -73.16
C GLN A 62 101.67 34.58 -73.87
N PRO A 63 102.07 33.66 -74.76
CA PRO A 63 103.32 33.82 -75.50
C PRO A 63 103.10 34.63 -76.79
N ASP A 64 103.70 35.83 -76.80
CA ASP A 64 104.26 36.50 -77.98
C ASP A 64 105.66 35.91 -78.25
N ASP A 65 105.95 35.55 -79.50
CA ASP A 65 107.29 35.42 -80.13
C ASP A 65 107.17 34.52 -81.39
N LEU A 66 107.82 34.71 -82.55
CA LEU A 66 108.83 35.65 -83.04
C LEU A 66 108.92 35.59 -84.58
N GLU A 67 109.53 36.64 -85.10
CA GLU A 67 109.95 36.88 -86.48
C GLU A 67 111.09 35.93 -86.96
N ARG A 68 110.91 35.37 -88.18
CA ARG A 68 111.94 34.95 -89.19
C ARG A 68 112.97 33.83 -88.85
N PRO A 69 113.64 33.20 -89.85
CA PRO A 69 113.55 33.34 -91.31
C PRO A 69 113.20 32.06 -92.11
N VAL A 70 112.62 32.33 -93.27
CA VAL A 70 112.32 31.46 -94.43
C VAL A 70 113.52 30.64 -94.91
N THR A 71 113.50 29.31 -94.69
CA THR A 71 114.13 28.29 -95.56
C THR A 71 113.55 26.86 -95.34
N MET A 72 112.26 26.72 -94.98
CA MET A 72 111.59 25.40 -94.90
C MET A 72 110.18 25.41 -95.53
N SER A 73 109.98 26.19 -96.59
CA SER A 73 108.68 26.38 -97.25
C SER A 73 108.19 25.19 -98.10
N GLN A 74 108.95 24.09 -98.17
CA GLN A 74 108.51 22.85 -98.84
C GLN A 74 108.15 21.72 -97.85
N VAL A 75 108.75 21.71 -96.65
CA VAL A 75 108.36 20.78 -95.57
C VAL A 75 107.11 21.28 -94.84
N ARG A 76 106.97 22.60 -94.67
CA ARG A 76 105.79 23.22 -94.04
C ARG A 76 104.54 23.23 -94.93
N GLY A 77 104.71 23.20 -96.26
CA GLY A 77 103.59 23.05 -97.20
C GLY A 77 102.93 21.68 -97.12
N ALA A 78 103.72 20.60 -97.00
CA ALA A 78 103.22 19.24 -96.81
C ALA A 78 102.61 19.01 -95.41
N GLU A 79 103.07 19.75 -94.39
CA GLU A 79 102.45 19.73 -93.05
C GLU A 79 101.19 20.58 -92.96
N LEU A 80 101.12 21.71 -93.68
CA LEU A 80 99.89 22.51 -93.79
C LEU A 80 98.82 21.79 -94.62
N LEU A 81 99.21 21.06 -95.68
CA LEU A 81 98.31 20.18 -96.43
C LEU A 81 97.83 19.00 -95.57
N ARG A 82 98.72 18.30 -94.86
CA ARG A 82 98.32 17.24 -93.92
C ARG A 82 97.47 17.77 -92.76
N GLY A 83 97.76 18.97 -92.28
CA GLY A 83 96.96 19.66 -91.26
C GLY A 83 95.59 20.07 -91.78
N ALA A 84 95.50 20.56 -93.01
CA ALA A 84 94.23 20.90 -93.67
C ALA A 84 93.41 19.64 -93.98
N GLU A 85 94.04 18.54 -94.39
CA GLU A 85 93.42 17.23 -94.60
C GLU A 85 92.90 16.66 -93.27
N GLN A 86 93.71 16.66 -92.21
CA GLN A 86 93.27 16.22 -90.88
C GLN A 86 92.17 17.11 -90.30
N LEU A 87 92.20 18.42 -90.57
CA LEU A 87 91.14 19.33 -90.16
C LEU A 87 89.87 19.07 -90.96
N ALA A 88 89.98 18.84 -92.27
CA ALA A 88 88.86 18.48 -93.13
C ALA A 88 88.24 17.15 -92.71
N GLU A 89 89.04 16.12 -92.43
CA GLU A 89 88.58 14.84 -91.88
C GLU A 89 87.89 15.01 -90.54
N ARG A 90 88.44 15.86 -89.66
CA ARG A 90 87.84 16.14 -88.35
C ARG A 90 86.53 16.90 -88.47
N VAL A 91 86.43 17.87 -89.38
CA VAL A 91 85.17 18.58 -89.68
C VAL A 91 84.16 17.64 -90.32
N ILE A 92 84.57 16.74 -91.21
CA ILE A 92 83.69 15.73 -91.80
C ILE A 92 83.21 14.75 -90.73
N ALA A 93 84.08 14.32 -89.80
CA ALA A 93 83.71 13.46 -88.69
C ALA A 93 82.78 14.18 -87.68
N GLU A 94 82.98 15.47 -87.45
CA GLU A 94 82.12 16.28 -86.58
C GLU A 94 80.76 16.56 -87.23
N MET A 95 80.73 16.94 -88.51
CA MET A 95 79.49 17.08 -89.28
C MET A 95 78.77 15.74 -89.42
N GLY A 96 79.50 14.63 -89.49
CA GLY A 96 78.94 13.28 -89.44
C GLY A 96 78.30 12.96 -88.09
N ARG A 97 78.92 13.36 -86.98
CA ARG A 97 78.34 13.26 -85.63
C ARG A 97 77.14 14.17 -85.46
N VAL A 98 77.22 15.43 -85.88
CA VAL A 98 76.11 16.39 -85.83
C VAL A 98 74.96 15.93 -86.73
N ALA A 99 75.23 15.36 -87.91
CA ALA A 99 74.19 14.79 -88.78
C ALA A 99 73.60 13.50 -88.20
N ALA A 100 74.37 12.70 -87.47
CA ALA A 100 73.86 11.54 -86.74
C ALA A 100 73.00 11.98 -85.54
N GLU A 101 73.43 12.96 -84.76
CA GLU A 101 72.68 13.55 -83.67
C GLU A 101 71.40 14.25 -84.16
N LEU A 102 71.48 15.01 -85.27
CA LEU A 102 70.30 15.59 -85.92
C LEU A 102 69.37 14.52 -86.47
N ARG A 103 69.87 13.38 -86.97
CA ARG A 103 69.00 12.25 -87.35
C ARG A 103 68.31 11.62 -86.15
N THR A 104 68.96 11.57 -85.00
CA THR A 104 68.35 11.09 -83.75
C THR A 104 67.34 12.10 -83.19
N VAL A 105 67.62 13.41 -83.28
CA VAL A 105 66.73 14.48 -82.81
C VAL A 105 65.54 14.69 -83.77
N VAL A 106 65.71 14.40 -85.05
CA VAL A 106 64.67 14.44 -86.09
C VAL A 106 64.15 13.04 -86.40
N ASP A 107 64.33 12.07 -85.50
CA ASP A 107 63.65 10.78 -85.59
C ASP A 107 62.22 10.93 -85.04
N PRO A 108 61.20 11.10 -85.90
CA PRO A 108 59.82 11.26 -85.43
C PRO A 108 59.31 10.01 -84.71
N ASP A 109 59.88 8.83 -84.96
CA ASP A 109 59.45 7.58 -84.34
C ASP A 109 59.97 7.49 -82.89
N ALA A 110 61.21 7.91 -82.64
CA ALA A 110 61.74 8.03 -81.27
C ALA A 110 60.93 9.03 -80.43
N ALA A 111 60.60 10.20 -80.99
CA ALA A 111 59.76 11.18 -80.33
C ALA A 111 58.32 10.67 -80.09
N ALA A 112 57.74 9.92 -81.04
CA ALA A 112 56.42 9.31 -80.87
C ALA A 112 56.39 8.25 -79.75
N VAL A 113 57.46 7.46 -79.61
CA VAL A 113 57.61 6.50 -78.51
C VAL A 113 57.72 7.22 -77.16
N GLU A 114 58.52 8.28 -77.05
CA GLU A 114 58.63 9.06 -75.82
C GLU A 114 57.31 9.76 -75.45
N VAL A 115 56.62 10.34 -76.42
CA VAL A 115 55.29 10.95 -76.21
C VAL A 115 54.28 9.89 -75.77
N THR A 116 54.26 8.72 -76.40
CA THR A 116 53.37 7.62 -76.00
C THR A 116 53.69 7.12 -74.60
N ALA A 117 54.97 6.99 -74.25
CA ALA A 117 55.41 6.62 -72.90
C ALA A 117 55.02 7.68 -71.87
N ALA A 118 55.19 8.98 -72.19
CA ALA A 118 54.78 10.09 -71.34
C ALA A 118 53.26 10.13 -71.15
N HIS A 119 52.48 9.88 -72.20
CA HIS A 119 51.02 9.74 -72.11
C HIS A 119 50.61 8.54 -71.26
N ALA A 120 51.31 7.41 -71.35
CA ALA A 120 51.04 6.23 -70.52
C ALA A 120 51.32 6.51 -69.03
N VAL A 121 52.45 7.15 -68.71
CA VAL A 121 52.78 7.57 -67.33
C VAL A 121 51.78 8.60 -66.83
N ALA A 122 51.38 9.58 -67.65
CA ALA A 122 50.37 10.56 -67.28
C ALA A 122 49.00 9.90 -67.03
N ALA A 123 48.59 8.95 -67.87
CA ALA A 123 47.36 8.19 -67.70
C ALA A 123 47.39 7.34 -66.41
N GLU A 124 48.52 6.70 -66.09
CA GLU A 124 48.70 5.98 -64.83
C GLU A 124 48.62 6.92 -63.61
N GLN A 125 49.26 8.08 -63.69
CA GLN A 125 49.19 9.09 -62.62
C GLN A 125 47.78 9.63 -62.41
N VAL A 126 47.04 9.89 -63.50
CA VAL A 126 45.62 10.29 -63.44
C VAL A 126 44.78 9.18 -62.83
N ALA A 127 44.90 7.94 -63.30
CA ALA A 127 44.17 6.80 -62.76
C ALA A 127 44.47 6.57 -61.27
N SER A 128 45.74 6.71 -60.85
CA SER A 128 46.15 6.62 -59.44
C SER A 128 45.61 7.78 -58.60
N ALA A 129 45.56 9.00 -59.15
CA ALA A 129 44.96 10.15 -58.47
C ALA A 129 43.44 9.99 -58.32
N GLU A 130 42.74 9.54 -59.37
CA GLU A 130 41.30 9.26 -59.37
C GLU A 130 40.96 8.13 -58.38
N ALA A 131 41.74 7.04 -58.37
CA ALA A 131 41.56 5.95 -57.41
C ALA A 131 41.71 6.43 -55.96
N ARG A 132 42.70 7.30 -55.68
CA ARG A 132 42.86 7.92 -54.35
C ARG A 132 41.71 8.86 -54.00
N ALA A 133 41.19 9.62 -54.96
CA ALA A 133 40.04 10.50 -54.75
C ALA A 133 38.78 9.70 -54.39
N VAL A 134 38.47 8.65 -55.16
CA VAL A 134 37.33 7.75 -54.89
C VAL A 134 37.48 7.07 -53.53
N ALA A 135 38.68 6.58 -53.18
CA ALA A 135 38.92 5.99 -51.87
C ALA A 135 38.73 6.99 -50.71
N ALA A 136 39.17 8.25 -50.90
CA ALA A 136 38.97 9.31 -49.91
C ALA A 136 37.49 9.67 -49.74
N GLU A 137 36.73 9.75 -50.83
CA GLU A 137 35.28 9.99 -50.80
C GLU A 137 34.52 8.85 -50.11
N GLN A 138 34.85 7.59 -50.42
CA GLN A 138 34.28 6.42 -49.76
C GLN A 138 34.58 6.44 -48.26
N HIS A 139 35.83 6.72 -47.87
CA HIS A 139 36.21 6.83 -46.47
C HIS A 139 35.46 7.98 -45.76
N ALA A 140 35.33 9.14 -46.41
CA ALA A 140 34.56 10.27 -45.87
C ALA A 140 33.06 9.94 -45.72
N SER A 141 32.48 9.23 -46.68
CA SER A 141 31.09 8.77 -46.63
C SER A 141 30.86 7.79 -45.48
N LEU A 142 31.74 6.79 -45.32
CA LEU A 142 31.68 5.83 -44.21
C LEU A 142 31.86 6.52 -42.85
N ALA A 143 32.80 7.46 -42.73
CA ALA A 143 33.00 8.24 -41.52
C ALA A 143 31.78 9.10 -41.17
N SER A 144 31.14 9.71 -42.19
CA SER A 144 29.90 10.47 -42.01
C SER A 144 28.74 9.58 -41.55
N ALA A 145 28.56 8.41 -42.17
CA ALA A 145 27.54 7.44 -41.78
C ALA A 145 27.75 6.91 -40.35
N ALA A 146 29.00 6.62 -39.97
CA ALA A 146 29.36 6.22 -38.61
C ALA A 146 29.07 7.34 -37.60
N ALA A 147 29.40 8.59 -37.92
CA ALA A 147 29.10 9.74 -37.07
C ALA A 147 27.59 9.98 -36.92
N ALA A 148 26.81 9.80 -37.99
CA ALA A 148 25.34 9.90 -37.93
C ALA A 148 24.74 8.80 -37.05
N THR A 149 25.22 7.56 -37.18
CA THR A 149 24.78 6.43 -36.34
C THR A 149 25.11 6.68 -34.87
N ALA A 150 26.33 7.12 -34.56
CA ALA A 150 26.73 7.43 -33.18
C ALA A 150 25.93 8.58 -32.55
N ARG A 151 25.47 9.57 -33.35
CA ARG A 151 24.54 10.61 -32.86
C ARG A 151 23.17 10.05 -32.57
N ALA A 152 22.62 9.23 -33.48
CA ALA A 152 21.32 8.60 -33.28
C ALA A 152 21.31 7.69 -32.03
N GLU A 153 22.37 6.91 -31.79
CA GLU A 153 22.52 6.09 -30.59
C GLU A 153 22.59 6.93 -29.31
N ARG A 154 23.27 8.08 -29.34
CA ARG A 154 23.31 9.01 -28.20
C ARG A 154 21.95 9.63 -27.93
N GLU A 155 21.26 10.11 -28.97
CA GLU A 155 19.91 10.68 -28.84
C GLU A 155 18.91 9.64 -28.29
N GLN A 156 19.02 8.38 -28.72
CA GLN A 156 18.22 7.29 -28.16
C GLN A 156 18.57 7.01 -26.70
N ALA A 157 19.86 6.97 -26.35
CA ALA A 157 20.29 6.77 -24.97
C ALA A 157 19.82 7.91 -24.05
N ASP A 158 19.90 9.16 -24.51
CA ASP A 158 19.42 10.33 -23.79
C ASP A 158 17.90 10.27 -23.59
N ALA A 159 17.13 9.91 -24.64
CA ALA A 159 15.67 9.76 -24.54
C ALA A 159 15.25 8.64 -23.56
N VAL A 160 15.98 7.52 -23.54
CA VAL A 160 15.76 6.43 -22.57
C VAL A 160 16.10 6.89 -21.15
N ALA A 161 17.19 7.65 -20.97
CA ALA A 161 17.59 8.18 -19.68
C ALA A 161 16.56 9.19 -19.14
N GLU A 162 16.07 10.12 -19.98
CA GLU A 162 15.01 11.06 -19.61
C GLU A 162 13.72 10.33 -19.20
N THR A 163 13.31 9.32 -19.97
CA THR A 163 12.13 8.50 -19.63
C THR A 163 12.32 7.78 -18.29
N ALA A 164 13.51 7.22 -18.04
CA ALA A 164 13.83 6.55 -16.78
C ALA A 164 13.80 7.52 -15.59
N LEU A 165 14.29 8.75 -15.75
CA LEU A 165 14.24 9.78 -14.71
C LEU A 165 12.79 10.17 -14.39
N VAL A 166 11.95 10.41 -15.41
CA VAL A 166 10.52 10.71 -15.22
C VAL A 166 9.80 9.57 -14.50
N GLN A 167 10.09 8.31 -14.87
CA GLN A 167 9.51 7.15 -14.19
C GLN A 167 9.96 7.03 -12.73
N ALA A 168 11.24 7.32 -12.45
CA ALA A 168 11.77 7.33 -11.09
C ALA A 168 11.12 8.42 -10.22
N GLU A 169 10.98 9.65 -10.74
CA GLU A 169 10.28 10.74 -10.05
C GLU A 169 8.81 10.40 -9.79
N GLN A 170 8.11 9.80 -10.76
CA GLN A 170 6.73 9.36 -10.57
C GLN A 170 6.61 8.22 -9.55
N ALA A 171 7.58 7.31 -9.50
CA ALA A 171 7.61 6.25 -8.49
C ALA A 171 7.84 6.83 -7.09
N GLU A 172 8.74 7.80 -6.96
CA GLU A 172 9.00 8.50 -5.71
C GLU A 172 7.77 9.29 -5.23
N GLN A 173 7.09 10.02 -6.13
CA GLN A 173 5.85 10.73 -5.80
C GLN A 173 4.75 9.78 -5.34
N ARG A 174 4.61 8.62 -6.00
CA ARG A 174 3.65 7.58 -5.58
C ARG A 174 3.99 7.02 -4.20
N ALA A 175 5.27 6.73 -3.94
CA ALA A 175 5.73 6.24 -2.64
C ALA A 175 5.51 7.28 -1.52
N ARG A 176 5.78 8.57 -1.78
CA ARG A 176 5.49 9.65 -0.83
C ARG A 176 3.99 9.79 -0.55
N ALA A 177 3.14 9.77 -1.58
CA ALA A 177 1.69 9.83 -1.42
C ALA A 177 1.11 8.58 -0.72
N GLU A 178 1.74 7.41 -0.85
CA GLU A 178 1.37 6.20 -0.10
C GLU A 178 1.80 6.32 1.37
N ALA A 179 3.01 6.82 1.64
CA ALA A 179 3.49 7.07 3.00
C ALA A 179 2.61 8.10 3.75
N GLU A 180 2.23 9.20 3.09
CA GLU A 180 1.32 10.20 3.67
C GLU A 180 -0.07 9.61 3.98
N ARG A 181 -0.61 8.76 3.09
CA ARG A 181 -1.87 8.06 3.33
C ARG A 181 -1.76 7.06 4.49
N ALA A 182 -0.64 6.36 4.61
CA ALA A 182 -0.39 5.45 5.72
C ALA A 182 -0.30 6.22 7.06
N GLN A 183 0.39 7.36 7.09
CA GLN A 183 0.46 8.22 8.28
C GLN A 183 -0.92 8.74 8.69
N GLN A 184 -1.72 9.22 7.75
CA GLN A 184 -3.10 9.67 8.03
C GLN A 184 -3.98 8.53 8.56
N ALA A 185 -3.80 7.31 8.04
CA ALA A 185 -4.53 6.14 8.53
C ALA A 185 -4.10 5.78 9.97
N GLU A 186 -2.80 5.85 10.28
CA GLU A 186 -2.29 5.64 11.65
C GLU A 186 -2.82 6.69 12.63
N GLU A 187 -2.80 7.98 12.26
CA GLU A 187 -3.37 9.06 13.08
C GLU A 187 -4.87 8.88 13.32
N THR A 188 -5.61 8.44 12.30
CA THR A 188 -7.05 8.14 12.42
C THR A 188 -7.29 6.98 13.39
N LEU A 189 -6.53 5.89 13.26
CA LEU A 189 -6.62 4.74 14.16
C LEU A 189 -6.23 5.10 15.60
N GLU A 190 -5.23 5.95 15.80
CA GLU A 190 -4.86 6.44 17.13
C GLU A 190 -5.97 7.31 17.74
N SER A 191 -6.59 8.20 16.95
CA SER A 191 -7.73 8.99 17.38
C SER A 191 -8.95 8.13 17.74
N GLU A 192 -9.25 7.09 16.96
CA GLU A 192 -10.34 6.14 17.24
C GLU A 192 -10.06 5.32 18.51
N ARG A 193 -8.82 4.87 18.70
CA ARG A 193 -8.40 4.18 19.93
C ARG A 193 -8.55 5.08 21.15
N GLN A 194 -8.14 6.33 21.05
CA GLN A 194 -8.29 7.31 22.13
C GLN A 194 -9.77 7.55 22.47
N ALA A 195 -10.63 7.73 21.46
CA ALA A 195 -12.07 7.86 21.66
C ALA A 195 -12.69 6.63 22.34
N HIS A 196 -12.25 5.42 21.95
CA HIS A 196 -12.68 4.18 22.61
C HIS A 196 -12.22 4.08 24.06
N TYR A 197 -11.01 4.51 24.39
CA TYR A 197 -10.54 4.54 25.79
C TYR A 197 -11.36 5.52 26.64
N GLU A 198 -11.64 6.71 26.12
CA GLU A 198 -12.48 7.71 26.80
C GLU A 198 -13.92 7.22 26.99
N GLU A 199 -14.48 6.50 26.01
CA GLU A 199 -15.79 5.86 26.14
C GLU A 199 -15.79 4.77 27.20
N GLN A 200 -14.76 3.91 27.23
CA GLN A 200 -14.62 2.87 28.26
C GLN A 200 -14.49 3.46 29.67
N GLU A 201 -13.71 4.53 29.83
CA GLU A 201 -13.58 5.25 31.10
C GLU A 201 -14.93 5.82 31.54
N ARG A 202 -15.66 6.49 30.63
CA ARG A 202 -17.01 7.01 30.91
C ARG A 202 -18.01 5.92 31.28
N LEU A 203 -17.94 4.74 30.65
CA LEU A 203 -18.78 3.61 30.98
C LEU A 203 -18.41 3.02 32.35
N ALA A 204 -17.12 2.91 32.67
CA ALA A 204 -16.64 2.46 33.98
C ALA A 204 -17.09 3.41 35.10
N GLU A 205 -17.01 4.73 34.88
CA GLU A 205 -17.53 5.74 35.81
C GLU A 205 -19.04 5.61 35.99
N GLN A 206 -19.81 5.42 34.91
CA GLN A 206 -21.27 5.22 34.98
C GLN A 206 -21.64 3.95 35.75
N VAL A 207 -20.93 2.84 35.53
CA VAL A 207 -21.15 1.59 36.26
C VAL A 207 -20.85 1.77 37.75
N THR A 208 -19.74 2.45 38.08
CA THR A 208 -19.37 2.75 39.47
C THR A 208 -20.44 3.63 40.14
N ALA A 209 -20.85 4.73 39.49
CA ALA A 209 -21.90 5.59 40.01
C ALA A 209 -23.26 4.88 40.16
N ALA A 210 -23.60 3.98 39.23
CA ALA A 210 -24.81 3.17 39.32
C ALA A 210 -24.75 2.15 40.47
N HIS A 211 -23.58 1.57 40.72
CA HIS A 211 -23.33 0.69 41.86
C HIS A 211 -23.50 1.45 43.18
N ASP A 212 -22.84 2.59 43.34
CA ASP A 212 -22.93 3.42 44.55
C ASP A 212 -24.38 3.87 44.81
N ALA A 213 -25.11 4.26 43.75
CA ALA A 213 -26.51 4.62 43.86
C ALA A 213 -27.42 3.41 44.18
N ALA A 214 -27.04 2.19 43.79
CA ALA A 214 -27.76 0.97 44.18
C ALA A 214 -27.49 0.62 45.65
N GLU A 215 -26.24 0.75 46.11
CA GLU A 215 -25.84 0.53 47.50
C GLU A 215 -26.55 1.51 48.44
N GLN A 216 -26.53 2.80 48.14
CA GLN A 216 -27.26 3.83 48.92
C GLN A 216 -28.77 3.55 48.99
N ARG A 217 -29.38 3.08 47.89
CA ARG A 217 -30.80 2.70 47.88
C ARG A 217 -31.05 1.46 48.74
N ALA A 218 -30.15 0.49 48.73
CA ALA A 218 -30.24 -0.70 49.57
C ALA A 218 -30.11 -0.34 51.06
N GLU A 219 -29.14 0.49 51.43
CA GLU A 219 -28.97 1.00 52.80
C GLU A 219 -30.20 1.77 53.27
N ALA A 220 -30.71 2.69 52.45
CA ALA A 220 -31.93 3.45 52.75
C ALA A 220 -33.15 2.54 52.93
N ALA A 221 -33.29 1.49 52.10
CA ALA A 221 -34.37 0.51 52.24
C ALA A 221 -34.24 -0.32 53.53
N VAL A 222 -33.02 -0.69 53.93
CA VAL A 222 -32.77 -1.39 55.20
C VAL A 222 -33.12 -0.50 56.40
N GLU A 223 -32.71 0.78 56.38
CA GLU A 223 -33.06 1.72 57.45
C GLU A 223 -34.57 1.99 57.53
N GLN A 224 -35.25 2.13 56.39
CA GLN A 224 -36.71 2.23 56.34
C GLN A 224 -37.39 0.97 56.89
N ALA A 225 -36.90 -0.21 56.54
CA ALA A 225 -37.43 -1.47 57.06
C ALA A 225 -37.22 -1.59 58.58
N ARG A 226 -36.05 -1.18 59.10
CA ARG A 226 -35.78 -1.14 60.55
C ARG A 226 -36.72 -0.19 61.26
N ALA A 227 -36.91 1.03 60.75
CA ALA A 227 -37.83 2.00 61.30
C ALA A 227 -39.29 1.48 61.31
N ALA A 228 -39.73 0.84 60.23
CA ALA A 228 -41.05 0.23 60.14
C ALA A 228 -41.25 -0.91 61.15
N VAL A 229 -40.23 -1.75 61.37
CA VAL A 229 -40.27 -2.82 62.38
C VAL A 229 -40.35 -2.25 63.79
N GLU A 230 -39.56 -1.22 64.11
CA GLU A 230 -39.62 -0.56 65.42
C GLU A 230 -40.96 0.14 65.66
N GLN A 231 -41.51 0.80 64.65
CA GLN A 231 -42.86 1.38 64.71
C GLN A 231 -43.91 0.28 64.96
N ALA A 232 -43.87 -0.82 64.21
CA ALA A 232 -44.81 -1.93 64.37
C ALA A 232 -44.70 -2.57 65.77
N ARG A 233 -43.49 -2.66 66.34
CA ARG A 233 -43.27 -3.11 67.71
C ARG A 233 -43.86 -2.16 68.74
N ALA A 234 -43.67 -0.85 68.57
CA ALA A 234 -44.25 0.17 69.45
C ALA A 234 -45.79 0.15 69.40
N GLU A 235 -46.38 0.06 68.21
CA GLU A 235 -47.83 -0.07 68.02
C GLU A 235 -48.38 -1.36 68.63
N ALA A 236 -47.68 -2.49 68.47
CA ALA A 236 -48.07 -3.76 69.08
C ALA A 236 -47.99 -3.69 70.62
N ALA A 237 -46.93 -3.09 71.17
CA ALA A 237 -46.79 -2.89 72.61
C ALA A 237 -47.91 -2.01 73.17
N ALA A 238 -48.26 -0.92 72.47
CA ALA A 238 -49.37 -0.05 72.85
C ALA A 238 -50.71 -0.80 72.86
N LYS A 239 -50.99 -1.61 71.83
CA LYS A 239 -52.22 -2.44 71.78
C LYS A 239 -52.27 -3.50 72.88
N VAL A 240 -51.14 -4.11 73.23
CA VAL A 240 -51.06 -5.06 74.35
C VAL A 240 -51.35 -4.36 75.67
N GLU A 241 -50.83 -3.16 75.88
CA GLU A 241 -51.09 -2.39 77.10
C GLU A 241 -52.55 -1.92 77.17
N GLU A 242 -53.12 -1.46 76.05
CA GLU A 242 -54.56 -1.14 75.94
C GLU A 242 -55.44 -2.36 76.23
N ALA A 243 -55.08 -3.54 75.73
CA ALA A 243 -55.81 -4.78 76.02
C ALA A 243 -55.71 -5.16 77.51
N ARG A 244 -54.56 -4.95 78.15
CA ARG A 244 -54.37 -5.19 79.60
C ARG A 244 -55.18 -4.23 80.45
N THR A 245 -55.20 -2.95 80.12
CA THR A 245 -56.01 -1.96 80.86
C THR A 245 -57.49 -2.25 80.68
N ALA A 246 -57.94 -2.58 79.46
CA ALA A 246 -59.31 -2.99 79.20
C ALA A 246 -59.72 -4.28 79.96
N GLN A 247 -58.80 -5.24 80.07
CA GLN A 247 -59.00 -6.45 80.86
C GLN A 247 -59.11 -6.12 82.36
N ALA A 248 -58.21 -5.33 82.92
CA ALA A 248 -58.25 -4.91 84.32
C ALA A 248 -59.55 -4.14 84.65
N ASP A 249 -59.99 -3.25 83.75
CA ASP A 249 -61.26 -2.54 83.88
C ASP A 249 -62.48 -3.47 83.79
N ALA A 250 -62.39 -4.55 83.00
CA ALA A 250 -63.44 -5.57 82.92
C ALA A 250 -63.49 -6.42 84.19
N GLU A 251 -62.35 -6.83 84.74
CA GLU A 251 -62.23 -7.55 86.01
C GLU A 251 -62.78 -6.70 87.17
N LEU A 252 -62.40 -5.43 87.28
CA LEU A 252 -62.94 -4.52 88.28
C LEU A 252 -64.46 -4.31 88.14
N ARG A 253 -64.98 -4.28 86.90
CA ARG A 253 -66.43 -4.24 86.66
C ARG A 253 -67.11 -5.53 87.10
N ALA A 254 -66.49 -6.68 86.88
CA ALA A 254 -66.99 -7.97 87.32
C ALA A 254 -67.02 -8.06 88.86
N GLU A 255 -65.93 -7.70 89.55
CA GLU A 255 -65.87 -7.65 91.02
C GLU A 255 -66.93 -6.72 91.61
N ARG A 256 -67.14 -5.54 91.01
CA ARG A 256 -68.21 -4.62 91.44
C ARG A 256 -69.60 -5.19 91.21
N ALA A 257 -69.80 -5.93 90.12
CA ALA A 257 -71.07 -6.59 89.84
C ALA A 257 -71.33 -7.74 90.82
N GLU A 258 -70.31 -8.53 91.16
CA GLU A 258 -70.36 -9.59 92.16
C GLU A 258 -70.63 -9.02 93.55
N ALA A 259 -69.90 -7.99 93.99
CA ALA A 259 -70.16 -7.32 95.26
C ALA A 259 -71.57 -6.70 95.34
N ARG A 260 -72.13 -6.22 94.21
CA ARG A 260 -73.53 -5.78 94.13
C ARG A 260 -74.49 -6.96 94.23
N ALA A 261 -74.18 -8.08 93.59
CA ALA A 261 -74.99 -9.30 93.67
C ALA A 261 -75.01 -9.85 95.10
N ASP A 262 -73.87 -9.88 95.78
CA ASP A 262 -73.75 -10.29 97.19
C ASP A 262 -74.50 -9.33 98.12
N ALA A 263 -74.40 -8.02 97.88
CA ALA A 263 -75.15 -7.03 98.64
C ALA A 263 -76.67 -7.20 98.46
N LEU A 264 -77.11 -7.45 97.22
CA LEU A 264 -78.51 -7.75 96.92
C LEU A 264 -78.95 -9.09 97.53
N ALA A 265 -78.11 -10.11 97.53
CA ALA A 265 -78.38 -11.39 98.16
C ALA A 265 -78.52 -11.25 99.68
N ALA A 266 -77.62 -10.50 100.33
CA ALA A 266 -77.70 -10.20 101.76
C ALA A 266 -78.94 -9.33 102.09
N GLU A 267 -79.34 -8.43 101.20
CA GLU A 267 -80.59 -7.68 101.34
C GLU A 267 -81.82 -8.58 101.17
N ILE A 268 -81.81 -9.51 100.21
CA ILE A 268 -82.84 -10.54 100.05
C ILE A 268 -82.90 -11.45 101.27
N ASP A 269 -81.77 -11.86 101.85
CA ASP A 269 -81.73 -12.67 103.07
C ASP A 269 -82.21 -11.89 104.29
N ARG A 270 -81.90 -10.60 104.39
CA ARG A 270 -82.41 -9.72 105.44
C ARG A 270 -83.91 -9.51 105.30
N VAL A 271 -84.39 -9.15 104.11
CA VAL A 271 -85.83 -9.00 103.83
C VAL A 271 -86.55 -10.35 103.99
N GLY A 272 -85.91 -11.44 103.59
CA GLY A 272 -86.40 -12.81 103.74
C GLY A 272 -86.47 -13.22 105.21
N GLY A 273 -85.48 -12.86 106.03
CA GLY A 273 -85.47 -13.07 107.47
C GLY A 273 -86.47 -12.18 108.22
N GLU A 274 -86.60 -10.92 107.81
CA GLU A 274 -87.62 -9.98 108.30
C GLU A 274 -89.03 -10.49 107.97
N HIS A 275 -89.25 -10.96 106.73
CA HIS A 275 -90.49 -11.61 106.32
C HIS A 275 -90.69 -12.97 106.98
N HIS A 276 -89.65 -13.74 107.27
CA HIS A 276 -89.78 -15.00 108.00
C HIS A 276 -90.18 -14.77 109.47
N ALA A 277 -89.59 -13.76 110.11
CA ALA A 277 -89.97 -13.33 111.46
C ALA A 277 -91.33 -12.63 111.51
N GLU A 278 -91.76 -12.01 110.40
CA GLU A 278 -93.11 -11.48 110.22
C GLU A 278 -94.12 -12.60 109.93
N LEU A 279 -93.71 -13.64 109.21
CA LEU A 279 -94.48 -14.87 108.98
C LEU A 279 -94.60 -15.71 110.25
N GLU A 280 -93.61 -15.75 111.14
CA GLU A 280 -93.73 -16.37 112.48
C GLU A 280 -94.71 -15.58 113.38
N ARG A 281 -94.62 -14.24 113.37
CA ARG A 281 -95.61 -13.38 114.06
C ARG A 281 -97.01 -13.51 113.46
N LEU A 282 -97.12 -13.68 112.15
CA LEU A 282 -98.38 -13.94 111.45
C LEU A 282 -98.85 -15.38 111.66
N ALA A 283 -97.97 -16.38 111.80
CA ALA A 283 -98.32 -17.77 112.11
C ALA A 283 -98.91 -17.89 113.53
N GLU A 284 -98.40 -17.11 114.48
CA GLU A 284 -98.95 -17.00 115.83
C GLU A 284 -100.31 -16.25 115.84
N GLN A 285 -100.53 -15.32 114.89
CA GLN A 285 -101.84 -14.69 114.66
C GLN A 285 -102.81 -15.61 113.87
N VAL A 286 -102.29 -16.47 112.98
CA VAL A 286 -103.01 -17.43 112.15
C VAL A 286 -103.49 -18.63 112.97
N ALA A 287 -102.79 -19.05 114.03
CA ALA A 287 -103.34 -19.98 115.02
C ALA A 287 -104.65 -19.47 115.68
N SER A 288 -104.89 -18.14 115.69
CA SER A 288 -106.16 -17.52 116.12
C SER A 288 -107.13 -17.19 114.97
N ALA A 289 -106.68 -17.31 113.72
CA ALA A 289 -107.44 -17.02 112.49
C ALA A 289 -107.77 -18.29 111.65
N GLU A 290 -107.18 -19.45 111.95
CA GLU A 290 -107.49 -20.77 111.37
C GLU A 290 -108.90 -21.24 111.73
N ALA A 291 -109.50 -20.69 112.78
CA ALA A 291 -110.94 -20.82 113.03
C ALA A 291 -111.82 -20.03 112.02
N ARG A 292 -111.23 -19.18 111.17
CA ARG A 292 -111.94 -18.28 110.24
C ARG A 292 -111.48 -18.37 108.77
N ALA A 293 -110.49 -19.19 108.43
CA ALA A 293 -109.87 -19.20 107.09
C ALA A 293 -110.09 -20.47 106.24
N VAL A 294 -110.99 -21.39 106.64
CA VAL A 294 -111.61 -22.36 105.71
C VAL A 294 -112.42 -21.64 104.61
N ALA A 295 -112.72 -20.34 104.81
CA ALA A 295 -113.38 -19.48 103.82
C ALA A 295 -112.43 -18.82 102.78
N ALA A 296 -111.10 -18.96 102.89
CA ALA A 296 -110.14 -18.29 101.99
C ALA A 296 -109.39 -19.23 101.04
N GLU A 297 -109.73 -20.53 101.03
CA GLU A 297 -109.07 -21.57 100.23
C GLU A 297 -109.38 -21.46 98.71
N VAL A 298 -110.40 -20.68 98.33
CA VAL A 298 -110.80 -20.48 96.92
C VAL A 298 -109.98 -19.36 96.21
N ALA A 299 -109.21 -18.56 96.95
CA ALA A 299 -108.43 -17.44 96.37
C ALA A 299 -106.95 -17.77 96.08
N ALA A 300 -106.42 -18.87 96.62
CA ALA A 300 -105.00 -19.24 96.53
C ALA A 300 -104.61 -19.86 95.17
N THR A 301 -105.57 -20.46 94.46
CA THR A 301 -105.31 -21.17 93.20
C THR A 301 -104.91 -20.23 92.06
N ALA A 302 -105.26 -18.94 92.11
CA ALA A 302 -104.96 -17.96 91.05
C ALA A 302 -103.62 -17.21 91.21
N ARG A 303 -102.84 -17.48 92.28
CA ARG A 303 -101.50 -16.88 92.50
C ARG A 303 -100.36 -17.82 92.09
N VAL A 304 -100.56 -19.13 92.17
CA VAL A 304 -99.58 -20.15 91.73
C VAL A 304 -99.39 -20.10 90.22
N GLU A 305 -100.47 -19.92 89.45
CA GLU A 305 -100.41 -19.81 87.98
C GLU A 305 -99.64 -18.55 87.53
N ARG A 306 -99.72 -17.43 88.26
CA ARG A 306 -98.99 -16.18 87.95
C ARG A 306 -97.49 -16.24 88.26
N THR A 307 -97.08 -17.00 89.28
CA THR A 307 -95.65 -17.20 89.60
C THR A 307 -94.98 -18.20 88.68
N GLU A 308 -95.71 -19.19 88.17
CA GLU A 308 -95.19 -20.13 87.17
C GLU A 308 -95.03 -19.48 85.79
N GLU A 309 -95.91 -18.54 85.42
CA GLU A 309 -95.80 -17.75 84.19
C GLU A 309 -94.63 -16.75 84.25
N GLN A 310 -94.39 -16.12 85.41
CA GLN A 310 -93.24 -15.23 85.62
C GLN A 310 -91.90 -15.98 85.68
N ALA A 311 -91.88 -17.19 86.24
CA ALA A 311 -90.69 -18.05 86.22
C ALA A 311 -90.39 -18.60 84.80
N ARG A 312 -91.43 -18.95 84.02
CA ARG A 312 -91.26 -19.33 82.61
C ARG A 312 -90.79 -18.16 81.76
N ALA A 313 -91.33 -16.95 81.96
CA ALA A 313 -90.87 -15.74 81.26
C ALA A 313 -89.43 -15.35 81.62
N ALA A 314 -89.00 -15.51 82.88
CA ALA A 314 -87.62 -15.24 83.30
C ALA A 314 -86.62 -16.28 82.72
N VAL A 315 -87.03 -17.54 82.63
CA VAL A 315 -86.22 -18.60 81.99
C VAL A 315 -86.17 -18.40 80.47
N GLU A 316 -87.27 -18.05 79.80
CA GLU A 316 -87.26 -17.70 78.37
C GLU A 316 -86.45 -16.43 78.09
N GLN A 317 -86.50 -15.43 78.96
CA GLN A 317 -85.69 -14.21 78.83
C GLN A 317 -84.20 -14.51 79.04
N ALA A 318 -83.84 -15.32 80.04
CA ALA A 318 -82.46 -15.75 80.25
C ALA A 318 -81.94 -16.65 79.12
N GLN A 319 -82.80 -17.51 78.55
CA GLN A 319 -82.47 -18.33 77.38
C GLN A 319 -82.38 -17.49 76.10
N ALA A 320 -83.20 -16.45 75.93
CA ALA A 320 -83.13 -15.52 74.81
C ALA A 320 -81.85 -14.67 74.90
N GLU A 321 -81.49 -14.16 76.08
CA GLU A 321 -80.25 -13.42 76.30
C GLU A 321 -79.01 -14.30 76.17
N ALA A 322 -79.06 -15.56 76.63
CA ALA A 322 -77.97 -16.52 76.41
C ALA A 322 -77.85 -16.90 74.92
N ALA A 323 -78.97 -17.11 74.23
CA ALA A 323 -78.98 -17.35 72.78
C ALA A 323 -78.55 -16.13 71.97
N GLU A 324 -78.77 -14.92 72.47
CA GLU A 324 -78.28 -13.68 71.86
C GLU A 324 -76.79 -13.48 72.10
N ARG A 325 -76.28 -13.74 73.32
CA ARG A 325 -74.83 -13.75 73.59
C ARG A 325 -74.10 -14.80 72.78
N VAL A 326 -74.69 -15.99 72.61
CA VAL A 326 -74.15 -17.05 71.75
C VAL A 326 -74.20 -16.64 70.27
N ARG A 327 -75.27 -15.98 69.80
CA ARG A 327 -75.34 -15.43 68.44
C ARG A 327 -74.31 -14.33 68.21
N THR A 328 -74.13 -13.42 69.15
CA THR A 328 -73.14 -12.34 69.09
C THR A 328 -71.72 -12.90 69.08
N ALA A 329 -71.43 -13.86 69.96
CA ALA A 329 -70.14 -14.56 69.99
C ALA A 329 -69.88 -15.37 68.70
N HIS A 330 -70.92 -15.98 68.12
CA HIS A 330 -70.80 -16.63 66.81
C HIS A 330 -70.56 -15.62 65.69
N THR A 331 -71.25 -14.48 65.66
CA THR A 331 -70.98 -13.44 64.65
C THR A 331 -69.61 -12.80 64.80
N GLU A 332 -69.10 -12.62 66.02
CA GLU A 332 -67.74 -12.12 66.27
C GLU A 332 -66.68 -13.16 65.90
N ARG A 333 -66.93 -14.45 66.21
CA ARG A 333 -66.05 -15.57 65.80
C ARG A 333 -66.05 -15.77 64.29
N ASP A 334 -67.20 -15.62 63.64
CA ASP A 334 -67.32 -15.76 62.19
C ASP A 334 -66.76 -14.52 61.48
N ALA A 335 -66.86 -13.32 62.07
CA ALA A 335 -66.20 -12.11 61.57
C ALA A 335 -64.67 -12.18 61.74
N THR A 336 -64.16 -12.71 62.85
CA THR A 336 -62.72 -12.93 63.04
C THR A 336 -62.20 -14.09 62.17
N ALA A 337 -62.99 -15.13 61.94
CA ALA A 337 -62.66 -16.18 60.98
C ALA A 337 -62.65 -15.66 59.53
N ALA A 338 -63.61 -14.81 59.15
CA ALA A 338 -63.64 -14.15 57.85
C ALA A 338 -62.47 -13.19 57.66
N ALA A 339 -62.13 -12.37 58.66
CA ALA A 339 -60.96 -11.48 58.62
C ALA A 339 -59.64 -12.27 58.57
N ALA A 340 -59.52 -13.38 59.31
CA ALA A 340 -58.35 -14.26 59.26
C ALA A 340 -58.23 -14.98 57.90
N GLN A 341 -59.36 -15.34 57.29
CA GLN A 341 -59.39 -15.93 55.95
C GLN A 341 -59.05 -14.91 54.86
N GLU A 342 -59.57 -13.69 54.95
CA GLU A 342 -59.21 -12.59 54.06
C GLU A 342 -57.71 -12.24 54.18
N THR A 343 -57.16 -12.24 55.39
CA THR A 343 -55.72 -12.02 55.61
C THR A 343 -54.88 -13.17 55.01
N ARG A 344 -55.35 -14.43 55.11
CA ARG A 344 -54.69 -15.58 54.47
C ARG A 344 -54.78 -15.53 52.95
N GLU A 345 -55.91 -15.09 52.40
CA GLU A 345 -56.08 -14.91 50.95
C GLU A 345 -55.23 -13.76 50.43
N GLN A 346 -55.14 -12.64 51.15
CA GLN A 346 -54.24 -11.53 50.83
C GLN A 346 -52.77 -11.96 50.92
N ALA A 347 -52.39 -12.72 51.95
CA ALA A 347 -51.04 -13.29 52.07
C ALA A 347 -50.74 -14.29 50.94
N ALA A 348 -51.68 -15.16 50.58
CA ALA A 348 -51.55 -16.10 49.46
C ALA A 348 -51.46 -15.36 48.11
N GLN A 349 -52.20 -14.27 47.92
CA GLN A 349 -52.09 -13.41 46.74
C GLN A 349 -50.75 -12.68 46.68
N GLN A 350 -50.21 -12.22 47.82
CA GLN A 350 -48.89 -11.59 47.90
C GLN A 350 -47.76 -12.57 47.64
N ILE A 351 -47.86 -13.80 48.18
CA ILE A 351 -46.93 -14.90 47.92
C ILE A 351 -46.99 -15.28 46.43
N GLY A 352 -48.18 -15.50 45.86
CA GLY A 352 -48.32 -15.77 44.43
C GLY A 352 -47.85 -14.61 43.54
N ALA A 353 -47.93 -13.37 44.00
CA ALA A 353 -47.37 -12.21 43.28
C ALA A 353 -45.84 -12.08 43.46
N ALA A 354 -45.27 -12.58 44.56
CA ALA A 354 -43.84 -12.70 44.76
C ALA A 354 -43.26 -13.84 43.91
N ASP A 355 -43.92 -15.00 43.87
CA ASP A 355 -43.54 -16.14 43.02
C ASP A 355 -43.59 -15.76 41.54
N ARG A 356 -44.67 -15.12 41.07
CA ARG A 356 -44.71 -14.61 39.68
C ARG A 356 -43.69 -13.51 39.39
N ARG A 357 -43.12 -12.85 40.41
CA ARG A 357 -42.01 -11.90 40.23
C ARG A 357 -40.67 -12.63 40.20
N ALA A 358 -40.50 -13.67 41.02
CA ALA A 358 -39.36 -14.57 41.01
C ALA A 358 -39.27 -15.34 39.68
N GLU A 359 -40.35 -15.96 39.22
CA GLU A 359 -40.42 -16.65 37.91
C GLU A 359 -40.11 -15.70 36.75
N ARG A 360 -40.55 -14.44 36.82
CA ARG A 360 -40.22 -13.43 35.79
C ARG A 360 -38.78 -12.93 35.87
N ALA A 361 -38.17 -12.98 37.06
CA ALA A 361 -36.77 -12.67 37.26
C ALA A 361 -35.88 -13.83 36.80
N GLU A 362 -36.24 -15.08 37.10
CA GLU A 362 -35.61 -16.29 36.56
C GLU A 362 -35.74 -16.36 35.04
N ALA A 363 -36.93 -16.17 34.48
CA ALA A 363 -37.09 -16.14 33.03
C ALA A 363 -36.27 -15.02 32.35
N ARG A 364 -36.05 -13.88 33.03
CA ARG A 364 -35.14 -12.83 32.56
C ARG A 364 -33.68 -13.21 32.71
N ALA A 365 -33.30 -13.89 33.79
CA ALA A 365 -31.95 -14.39 34.02
C ALA A 365 -31.59 -15.48 33.00
N ASP A 366 -32.52 -16.40 32.70
CA ASP A 366 -32.38 -17.44 31.69
C ASP A 366 -32.32 -16.85 30.28
N ALA A 367 -33.13 -15.82 29.99
CA ALA A 367 -33.05 -15.09 28.72
C ALA A 367 -31.70 -14.39 28.53
N LEU A 368 -31.18 -13.73 29.58
CA LEU A 368 -29.87 -13.08 29.57
C LEU A 368 -28.73 -14.11 29.50
N ALA A 369 -28.84 -15.24 30.20
CA ALA A 369 -27.88 -16.33 30.11
C ALA A 369 -27.83 -16.91 28.68
N GLY A 370 -28.99 -17.09 28.04
CA GLY A 370 -29.09 -17.51 26.64
C GLY A 370 -28.62 -16.45 25.63
N GLU A 371 -28.67 -15.16 25.95
CA GLU A 371 -28.03 -14.10 25.15
C GLU A 371 -26.50 -14.14 25.30
N ILE A 372 -25.98 -14.33 26.52
CA ILE A 372 -24.54 -14.46 26.79
C ILE A 372 -23.97 -15.70 26.09
N GLU A 373 -24.68 -16.83 26.09
CA GLU A 373 -24.26 -18.04 25.35
C GLU A 373 -24.27 -17.82 23.84
N ARG A 374 -25.26 -17.09 23.31
CA ARG A 374 -25.28 -16.71 21.88
C ARG A 374 -24.10 -15.81 21.53
N PHE A 375 -23.82 -14.78 22.32
CA PHE A 375 -22.65 -13.91 22.14
C PHE A 375 -21.33 -14.68 22.23
N ARG A 376 -21.21 -15.65 23.15
CA ARG A 376 -20.02 -16.50 23.24
C ARG A 376 -19.89 -17.42 22.02
N ALA A 377 -20.99 -18.01 21.55
CA ALA A 377 -20.98 -18.84 20.35
C ALA A 377 -20.67 -18.02 19.09
N ASP A 378 -21.15 -16.78 18.99
CA ASP A 378 -20.84 -15.85 17.90
C ASP A 378 -19.38 -15.41 17.95
N ALA A 379 -18.86 -15.04 19.12
CA ALA A 379 -17.45 -14.70 19.29
C ALA A 379 -16.51 -15.91 19.03
N GLU A 380 -16.94 -17.12 19.36
CA GLU A 380 -16.22 -18.35 19.02
C GLU A 380 -16.21 -18.59 17.51
N ARG A 381 -17.36 -18.39 16.83
CA ARG A 381 -17.47 -18.48 15.37
C ARG A 381 -16.60 -17.43 14.68
N GLU A 382 -16.60 -16.19 15.15
CA GLU A 382 -15.74 -15.12 14.61
C GLU A 382 -14.26 -15.42 14.86
N ARG A 383 -13.88 -15.91 16.04
CA ARG A 383 -12.50 -16.35 16.29
C ARG A 383 -12.08 -17.50 15.39
N GLN A 384 -12.96 -18.48 15.16
CA GLN A 384 -12.69 -19.59 14.25
C GLN A 384 -12.60 -19.12 12.79
N ALA A 385 -13.45 -18.17 12.37
CA ALA A 385 -13.41 -17.56 11.05
C ALA A 385 -12.12 -16.75 10.84
N LEU A 386 -11.72 -15.95 11.82
CA LEU A 386 -10.46 -15.19 11.79
C LEU A 386 -9.24 -16.12 11.81
N ALA A 387 -9.25 -17.18 12.62
CA ALA A 387 -8.19 -18.19 12.63
C ALA A 387 -8.10 -18.95 11.30
N ALA A 388 -9.23 -19.26 10.67
CA ALA A 388 -9.26 -19.87 9.34
C ALA A 388 -8.78 -18.90 8.25
N ALA A 389 -9.16 -17.62 8.32
CA ALA A 389 -8.71 -16.58 7.39
C ALA A 389 -7.19 -16.33 7.50
N LEU A 390 -6.68 -16.21 8.73
CA LEU A 390 -5.23 -16.10 8.99
C LEU A 390 -4.49 -17.36 8.54
N GLY A 391 -5.04 -18.56 8.80
CA GLY A 391 -4.48 -19.81 8.31
C GLY A 391 -4.43 -19.91 6.79
N ALA A 392 -5.46 -19.40 6.09
CA ALA A 392 -5.49 -19.31 4.64
C ALA A 392 -4.47 -18.29 4.11
N GLN A 393 -4.33 -17.14 4.78
CA GLN A 393 -3.37 -16.11 4.41
C GLN A 393 -1.92 -16.58 4.59
N VAL A 394 -1.61 -17.30 5.67
CA VAL A 394 -0.29 -17.92 5.90
C VAL A 394 0.02 -18.98 4.85
N LYS A 395 -0.97 -19.79 4.44
CA LYS A 395 -0.79 -20.75 3.34
C LYS A 395 -0.58 -20.07 2.00
N ALA A 396 -1.29 -18.97 1.73
CA ALA A 396 -1.14 -18.19 0.51
C ALA A 396 0.24 -17.54 0.43
N THR A 397 0.74 -16.95 1.52
CA THR A 397 2.09 -16.37 1.56
C THR A 397 3.18 -17.43 1.47
N ALA A 398 3.00 -18.59 2.09
CA ALA A 398 3.91 -19.73 1.93
C ALA A 398 3.95 -20.23 0.47
N ALA A 399 2.78 -20.36 -0.19
CA ALA A 399 2.70 -20.74 -1.59
C ALA A 399 3.33 -19.68 -2.53
N GLN A 400 3.18 -18.39 -2.20
CA GLN A 400 3.85 -17.31 -2.92
C GLN A 400 5.37 -17.33 -2.73
N ALA A 401 5.86 -17.65 -1.53
CA ALA A 401 7.28 -17.81 -1.24
C ALA A 401 7.88 -18.98 -2.01
N GLU A 402 7.25 -20.16 -2.01
CA GLU A 402 7.70 -21.29 -2.82
C GLU A 402 7.64 -20.98 -4.33
N ALA A 403 6.63 -20.23 -4.78
CA ALA A 403 6.54 -19.81 -6.17
C ALA A 403 7.61 -18.78 -6.55
N ALA A 404 8.08 -17.97 -5.59
CA ALA A 404 9.20 -17.05 -5.79
C ALA A 404 10.52 -17.82 -5.82
N GLU A 405 10.71 -18.80 -4.94
CA GLU A 405 11.88 -19.69 -4.92
C GLU A 405 11.99 -20.48 -6.24
N ARG A 406 10.90 -21.10 -6.70
CA ARG A 406 10.85 -21.78 -8.00
C ARG A 406 11.08 -20.85 -9.19
N ARG A 407 10.84 -19.54 -9.06
CA ARG A 407 11.16 -18.54 -10.08
C ARG A 407 12.64 -18.16 -10.03
N ALA A 408 13.21 -18.03 -8.83
CA ALA A 408 14.63 -17.79 -8.63
C ALA A 408 15.49 -18.96 -9.16
N GLU A 409 15.12 -20.20 -8.85
CA GLU A 409 15.79 -21.39 -9.38
C GLU A 409 15.74 -21.46 -10.92
N ARG A 410 14.61 -21.10 -11.52
CA ARG A 410 14.51 -21.03 -12.99
C ARG A 410 15.36 -19.92 -13.58
N ALA A 411 15.42 -18.77 -12.92
CA ALA A 411 16.27 -17.66 -13.35
C ALA A 411 17.76 -18.06 -13.28
N GLU A 412 18.17 -18.75 -12.21
CA GLU A 412 19.53 -19.28 -12.05
C GLU A 412 19.85 -20.33 -13.12
N GLN A 413 18.93 -21.25 -13.40
CA GLN A 413 19.09 -22.22 -14.49
C GLN A 413 19.18 -21.55 -15.87
N GLN A 414 18.47 -20.44 -16.08
CA GLN A 414 18.54 -19.65 -17.32
C GLN A 414 19.86 -18.89 -17.43
N THR A 415 20.39 -18.32 -16.35
CA THR A 415 21.72 -17.69 -16.36
C THR A 415 22.81 -18.72 -16.61
N ASP A 416 22.73 -19.89 -15.97
CA ASP A 416 23.66 -20.99 -16.20
C ASP A 416 23.61 -21.52 -17.63
N ALA A 417 22.40 -21.61 -18.21
CA ALA A 417 22.23 -21.99 -19.60
C ALA A 417 22.82 -20.94 -20.56
N ALA A 418 22.57 -19.66 -20.30
CA ALA A 418 23.14 -18.56 -21.08
C ALA A 418 24.68 -18.50 -20.96
N GLU A 419 25.24 -18.78 -19.78
CA GLU A 419 26.69 -18.88 -19.59
C GLU A 419 27.29 -20.06 -20.34
N ARG A 420 26.64 -21.23 -20.31
CA ARG A 420 27.06 -22.39 -21.11
C ARG A 420 27.03 -22.07 -22.61
N GLU A 421 25.99 -21.39 -23.08
CA GLU A 421 25.86 -20.97 -24.47
C GLU A 421 26.94 -19.94 -24.85
N ARG A 422 27.21 -18.95 -23.98
CA ARG A 422 28.31 -18.00 -24.18
C ARG A 422 29.67 -18.69 -24.22
N ARG A 423 29.92 -19.68 -23.36
CA ARG A 423 31.16 -20.48 -23.40
C ARG A 423 31.27 -21.30 -24.69
N ALA A 424 30.18 -21.94 -25.11
CA ALA A 424 30.15 -22.68 -26.38
C ALA A 424 30.41 -21.77 -27.60
N LEU A 425 29.80 -20.58 -27.64
CA LEU A 425 30.04 -19.58 -28.67
C LEU A 425 31.48 -19.04 -28.63
N ALA A 426 32.04 -18.84 -27.44
CA ALA A 426 33.43 -18.42 -27.27
C ALA A 426 34.41 -19.50 -27.77
N GLU A 427 34.17 -20.77 -27.42
CA GLU A 427 34.94 -21.90 -27.94
C GLU A 427 34.81 -22.03 -29.46
N GLN A 428 33.61 -21.83 -30.01
CA GLN A 428 33.38 -21.86 -31.45
C GLN A 428 34.13 -20.72 -32.16
N ALA A 429 34.11 -19.51 -31.59
CA ALA A 429 34.88 -18.37 -32.08
C ALA A 429 36.40 -18.64 -32.02
N ASP A 430 36.90 -19.27 -30.96
CA ASP A 430 38.30 -19.66 -30.84
C ASP A 430 38.71 -20.76 -31.84
N ARG A 431 37.84 -21.76 -32.06
CA ARG A 431 38.04 -22.77 -33.11
C ARG A 431 38.07 -22.12 -34.49
N LEU A 432 37.17 -21.18 -34.77
CA LEU A 432 37.16 -20.44 -36.03
C LEU A 432 38.41 -19.57 -36.20
N ARG A 433 38.88 -18.89 -35.14
CA ARG A 433 40.15 -18.15 -35.18
C ARG A 433 41.34 -19.06 -35.41
N THR A 434 41.38 -20.22 -34.78
CA THR A 434 42.47 -21.19 -34.94
C THR A 434 42.44 -21.80 -36.35
N ALA A 435 41.27 -22.11 -36.88
CA ALA A 435 41.09 -22.56 -38.26
C ALA A 435 41.49 -21.48 -39.27
N LEU A 436 41.14 -20.21 -39.04
CA LEU A 436 41.53 -19.09 -39.88
C LEU A 436 43.06 -18.86 -39.84
N ALA A 437 43.66 -18.93 -38.65
CA ALA A 437 45.11 -18.83 -38.48
C ALA A 437 45.85 -20.00 -39.16
N HIS A 438 45.29 -21.21 -39.09
CA HIS A 438 45.84 -22.37 -39.78
C HIS A 438 45.70 -22.27 -41.30
N ALA A 439 44.57 -21.76 -41.81
CA ALA A 439 44.36 -21.48 -43.23
C ALA A 439 45.33 -20.41 -43.75
N GLN A 440 45.59 -19.36 -42.95
CA GLN A 440 46.56 -18.31 -43.27
C GLN A 440 48.01 -18.82 -43.28
N GLN A 441 48.37 -19.77 -42.41
CA GLN A 441 49.71 -20.38 -42.38
C GLN A 441 49.95 -21.43 -43.48
N THR A 442 48.90 -22.09 -43.98
CA THR A 442 49.02 -23.18 -44.97
C THR A 442 48.90 -22.72 -46.42
N GLY A 443 48.59 -21.44 -46.69
CA GLY A 443 48.52 -20.90 -48.05
C GLY A 443 47.42 -21.55 -48.90
N ALA A 444 46.39 -22.12 -48.27
CA ALA A 444 45.23 -22.63 -48.96
C ALA A 444 44.36 -21.45 -49.42
N GLY A 445 44.18 -21.31 -50.74
CA GLY A 445 43.30 -20.31 -51.35
C GLY A 445 41.84 -20.41 -50.87
N PRO A 446 41.01 -19.39 -51.17
CA PRO A 446 39.69 -19.20 -50.57
C PRO A 446 38.80 -20.44 -50.74
N LEU A 447 38.27 -20.94 -49.61
CA LEU A 447 37.31 -22.04 -49.58
C LEU A 447 36.05 -21.65 -50.37
N PRO A 448 35.46 -22.58 -51.14
CA PRO A 448 34.21 -22.36 -51.84
C PRO A 448 33.09 -22.11 -50.84
N ILE A 449 32.25 -21.12 -51.14
CA ILE A 449 30.98 -20.86 -50.47
C ILE A 449 30.13 -22.13 -50.64
N ILE A 450 29.98 -22.91 -49.57
CA ILE A 450 29.01 -24.00 -49.51
C ILE A 450 27.69 -23.38 -49.05
N GLU A 451 26.75 -23.29 -49.98
CA GLU A 451 25.34 -23.00 -49.70
C GLU A 451 24.79 -24.08 -48.76
N PRO A 452 24.04 -23.72 -47.70
CA PRO A 452 23.40 -24.73 -46.86
C PRO A 452 22.27 -25.40 -47.66
N ASP A 453 22.51 -26.66 -48.02
CA ASP A 453 21.54 -27.60 -48.54
C ASP A 453 20.51 -27.88 -47.44
N VAL A 454 19.29 -27.35 -47.60
CA VAL A 454 18.16 -27.50 -46.66
C VAL A 454 17.23 -28.62 -47.12
N ASP A 455 17.79 -29.75 -47.57
CA ASP A 455 17.02 -30.96 -47.84
C ASP A 455 16.96 -31.81 -46.56
N GLY A 456 16.07 -31.39 -45.66
CA GLY A 456 15.66 -32.14 -44.47
C GLY A 456 14.15 -32.35 -44.51
N GLU A 457 13.71 -33.31 -45.31
CA GLU A 457 12.35 -33.86 -45.30
C GLU A 457 11.92 -34.21 -43.86
N GLY A 458 10.83 -33.60 -43.40
CA GLY A 458 10.14 -34.07 -42.19
C GLY A 458 9.58 -32.98 -41.30
N GLY A 459 8.61 -32.19 -41.79
CA GLY A 459 7.92 -31.24 -40.92
C GLY A 459 6.75 -30.55 -41.62
N ARG A 460 5.57 -31.17 -41.51
CA ARG A 460 4.24 -30.69 -41.94
C ARG A 460 4.15 -29.17 -42.11
N GLY A 461 3.88 -28.76 -43.35
CA GLY A 461 3.53 -27.40 -43.68
C GLY A 461 2.24 -26.94 -43.00
N VAL A 462 2.23 -25.68 -42.59
CA VAL A 462 1.01 -24.89 -42.45
C VAL A 462 1.21 -23.64 -43.30
N LEU A 463 0.50 -23.62 -44.42
CA LEU A 463 0.20 -22.44 -45.21
C LEU A 463 -0.55 -21.45 -44.31
N LEU A 464 -0.03 -20.23 -44.15
CA LEU A 464 -0.84 -19.07 -43.79
C LEU A 464 -0.77 -18.05 -44.90
N THR A 465 -1.72 -18.20 -45.81
CA THR A 465 -2.27 -17.11 -46.60
C THR A 465 -2.79 -16.03 -45.66
N SER A 466 -2.46 -14.78 -45.99
CA SER A 466 -3.20 -13.55 -45.72
C SER A 466 -4.57 -13.70 -45.04
N GLY A 467 -4.75 -13.01 -43.92
CA GLY A 467 -6.07 -12.56 -43.44
C GLY A 467 -6.47 -13.12 -42.08
N THR A 468 -7.02 -12.21 -41.26
CA THR A 468 -7.68 -12.43 -39.96
C THR A 468 -6.79 -12.83 -38.78
N LEU A 469 -6.47 -11.82 -37.96
CA LEU A 469 -6.03 -11.94 -36.56
C LEU A 469 -7.11 -12.68 -35.76
N ALA A 470 -6.87 -13.94 -35.44
CA ALA A 470 -7.56 -14.67 -34.38
C ALA A 470 -6.64 -14.68 -33.14
N GLY A 471 -6.98 -13.89 -32.13
CA GLY A 471 -6.37 -13.95 -30.81
C GLY A 471 -6.89 -15.16 -30.04
N VAL A 472 -5.98 -16.01 -29.55
CA VAL A 472 -6.31 -17.10 -28.64
C VAL A 472 -6.45 -16.53 -27.24
N ALA A 473 -7.69 -16.47 -26.73
CA ALA A 473 -7.97 -16.17 -25.34
C ALA A 473 -7.92 -17.48 -24.53
N THR A 474 -7.03 -17.54 -23.53
CA THR A 474 -7.04 -18.63 -22.55
C THR A 474 -7.75 -18.10 -21.30
N LEU A 475 -8.88 -18.69 -20.95
CA LEU A 475 -9.61 -18.38 -19.72
C LEU A 475 -8.82 -18.91 -18.52
N ILE A 476 -8.31 -18.00 -17.70
CA ILE A 476 -7.76 -18.30 -16.38
C ILE A 476 -8.65 -17.52 -15.41
N GLU A 477 -9.72 -18.17 -14.94
CA GLU A 477 -10.65 -17.71 -13.89
C GLU A 477 -11.58 -16.50 -14.23
N PRO A 478 -12.76 -16.41 -13.59
CA PRO A 478 -13.71 -15.33 -13.84
C PRO A 478 -13.26 -14.05 -13.14
N GLY A 479 -12.76 -13.07 -13.90
CA GLY A 479 -12.68 -11.68 -13.43
C GLY A 479 -11.41 -10.88 -13.74
N GLN A 480 -10.36 -11.47 -14.34
CA GLN A 480 -9.14 -10.72 -14.69
C GLN A 480 -8.66 -11.00 -16.11
N VAL A 481 -8.58 -9.94 -16.92
CA VAL A 481 -7.93 -9.95 -18.24
C VAL A 481 -6.61 -9.20 -18.11
N VAL A 482 -5.49 -9.90 -18.28
CA VAL A 482 -4.16 -9.31 -18.38
C VAL A 482 -3.70 -9.38 -19.84
N LEU A 483 -3.47 -8.23 -20.47
CA LEU A 483 -2.92 -8.13 -21.82
C LEU A 483 -1.41 -7.95 -21.73
N THR A 484 -0.64 -9.00 -22.04
CA THR A 484 0.81 -8.89 -22.22
C THR A 484 1.17 -8.89 -23.70
N GLY A 485 1.73 -7.77 -24.16
CA GLY A 485 2.60 -7.71 -25.34
C GLY A 485 1.91 -7.61 -26.71
N GLY A 486 1.87 -6.39 -27.25
CA GLY A 486 1.53 -6.14 -28.66
C GLY A 486 1.45 -4.65 -28.95
N ALA A 487 2.15 -4.21 -29.99
CA ALA A 487 2.32 -2.81 -30.40
C ALA A 487 1.00 -2.00 -30.37
N ILE A 488 1.10 -0.76 -29.88
CA ILE A 488 0.03 0.24 -29.85
C ILE A 488 -0.39 0.54 -31.30
N PRO A 489 -1.64 0.26 -31.73
CA PRO A 489 -2.12 0.79 -32.98
C PRO A 489 -2.51 2.25 -32.78
N GLU A 490 -2.09 3.10 -33.72
CA GLU A 490 -2.50 4.50 -33.77
C GLU A 490 -4.03 4.61 -33.81
N ARG A 491 -4.55 5.45 -32.90
CA ARG A 491 -5.85 6.15 -32.94
C ARG A 491 -7.10 5.26 -32.93
N LEU A 492 -7.58 4.94 -31.72
CA LEU A 492 -9.00 4.65 -31.48
C LEU A 492 -9.84 5.88 -31.86
N SER A 493 -10.90 5.67 -32.65
CA SER A 493 -11.84 6.75 -32.96
C SER A 493 -12.63 7.14 -31.70
N PRO A 494 -13.07 8.42 -31.57
CA PRO A 494 -13.85 8.88 -30.41
C PRO A 494 -15.13 8.07 -30.16
N VAL A 495 -15.69 7.45 -31.20
CA VAL A 495 -16.87 6.59 -31.12
C VAL A 495 -16.55 5.28 -30.41
N GLN A 496 -15.41 4.65 -30.76
CA GLN A 496 -14.95 3.41 -30.14
C GLN A 496 -14.55 3.61 -28.67
N ALA A 497 -13.92 4.75 -28.35
CA ALA A 497 -13.62 5.10 -26.96
C ALA A 497 -14.91 5.28 -26.12
N ARG A 498 -15.96 5.84 -26.72
CA ARG A 498 -17.26 6.05 -26.06
C ARG A 498 -18.03 4.74 -25.87
N GLU A 499 -17.99 3.83 -26.84
CA GLU A 499 -18.61 2.50 -26.71
C GLU A 499 -17.93 1.65 -25.62
N ILE A 500 -16.59 1.69 -25.54
CA ILE A 500 -15.83 0.99 -24.50
C ILE A 500 -16.12 1.58 -23.11
N ALA A 501 -16.19 2.90 -22.98
CA ALA A 501 -16.55 3.55 -21.72
C ALA A 501 -17.99 3.22 -21.28
N THR A 502 -18.92 3.13 -22.23
CA THR A 502 -20.33 2.79 -21.95
C THR A 502 -20.48 1.32 -21.54
N ALA A 503 -19.72 0.42 -22.17
CA ALA A 503 -19.69 -0.99 -21.80
C ALA A 503 -19.11 -1.20 -20.38
N LEU A 504 -18.03 -0.49 -20.02
CA LEU A 504 -17.43 -0.58 -18.69
C LEU A 504 -18.35 -0.05 -17.59
N LEU A 505 -19.07 1.05 -17.84
CA LEU A 505 -20.07 1.60 -16.91
C LEU A 505 -21.29 0.69 -16.74
N ALA A 506 -21.70 -0.06 -17.77
CA ALA A 506 -22.80 -1.02 -17.67
C ALA A 506 -22.43 -2.23 -16.79
N THR A 507 -21.20 -2.72 -16.88
CA THR A 507 -20.70 -3.80 -15.99
C THR A 507 -20.52 -3.35 -14.54
N ALA A 508 -20.16 -2.09 -14.29
CA ALA A 508 -20.09 -1.55 -12.93
C ALA A 508 -21.47 -1.44 -12.26
N ALA A 509 -22.51 -1.07 -13.03
CA ALA A 509 -23.88 -0.96 -12.53
C ALA A 509 -24.55 -2.32 -12.23
N GLN A 510 -24.06 -3.42 -12.81
CA GLN A 510 -24.55 -4.77 -12.52
C GLN A 510 -23.92 -5.41 -11.27
N ALA A 511 -22.82 -4.85 -10.74
CA ALA A 511 -22.19 -5.33 -9.51
C ALA A 511 -22.79 -4.74 -8.22
N GLU A 512 -23.60 -3.68 -8.31
CA GLU A 512 -24.22 -3.01 -7.15
C GLU A 512 -25.69 -3.42 -6.89
N ALA A 513 -26.21 -4.42 -7.60
CA ALA A 513 -27.62 -4.82 -7.52
C ALA A 513 -27.81 -6.29 -7.09
N GLU A 514 -27.28 -6.67 -5.94
CA GLU A 514 -27.82 -7.80 -5.16
C GLU A 514 -28.45 -7.27 -3.86
N PRO A 515 -29.78 -7.41 -3.67
CA PRO A 515 -30.43 -7.02 -2.43
C PRO A 515 -30.34 -8.15 -1.39
N GLU A 516 -29.86 -7.81 -0.19
CA GLU A 516 -29.94 -8.69 0.98
C GLU A 516 -31.39 -9.04 1.33
N PRO A 517 -31.68 -10.31 1.70
CA PRO A 517 -33.02 -10.72 2.10
C PRO A 517 -33.29 -10.44 3.59
N GLY A 518 -34.18 -9.48 3.83
CA GLY A 518 -35.29 -9.68 4.78
C GLY A 518 -35.05 -9.48 6.28
N VAL A 519 -35.51 -8.33 6.78
CA VAL A 519 -36.14 -8.26 8.11
C VAL A 519 -37.53 -7.64 7.96
N SER A 520 -38.53 -8.54 8.02
CA SER A 520 -39.95 -8.23 8.03
C SER A 520 -40.40 -7.81 9.43
N ALA A 521 -40.97 -6.59 9.49
CA ALA A 521 -42.14 -6.16 10.25
C ALA A 521 -42.38 -6.69 11.68
N ALA A 522 -42.51 -5.76 12.64
CA ALA A 522 -43.79 -5.42 13.29
C ALA A 522 -43.58 -4.72 14.64
N SER A 523 -44.26 -3.59 14.87
CA SER A 523 -45.16 -3.36 16.01
C SER A 523 -45.27 -1.87 16.34
N LYS A 524 -46.38 -1.30 15.87
CA LYS A 524 -46.98 -0.07 16.41
C LYS A 524 -47.56 -0.38 17.80
N ALA A 525 -47.26 0.46 18.79
CA ALA A 525 -48.06 0.58 20.02
C ALA A 525 -47.96 2.00 20.61
N PRO A 526 -48.96 2.44 21.42
CA PRO A 526 -49.48 3.80 21.35
C PRO A 526 -48.95 4.75 22.43
N ARG A 527 -48.90 6.04 22.10
CA ARG A 527 -48.74 7.15 23.04
C ARG A 527 -50.02 7.33 23.88
N SER A 528 -50.03 6.85 25.12
CA SER A 528 -51.05 7.22 26.11
C SER A 528 -50.61 8.42 26.94
N ARG A 529 -51.43 9.48 26.89
CA ARG A 529 -51.41 10.65 27.78
C ARG A 529 -51.69 10.25 29.24
N ARG A 530 -50.93 10.81 30.19
CA ARG A 530 -51.35 11.10 31.58
C ARG A 530 -50.77 12.48 31.92
N ARG A 531 -51.55 13.57 31.89
CA ARG A 531 -52.42 14.11 32.97
C ARG A 531 -51.78 13.95 34.36
N SER A 532 -51.03 14.98 34.77
CA SER A 532 -50.80 15.28 36.17
C SER A 532 -52.04 15.99 36.71
N THR A 533 -52.58 15.47 37.81
CA THR A 533 -53.50 16.18 38.70
C THR A 533 -52.84 16.21 40.06
N ALA A 534 -52.82 17.41 40.63
CA ALA A 534 -52.37 17.73 41.96
C ALA A 534 -53.03 16.89 43.05
N LYS A 535 -52.27 16.62 44.10
CA LYS A 535 -52.67 16.88 45.49
C LYS A 535 -51.42 17.11 46.32
#